data_AF-A0A916D214-F1
#
_entry.id   AF-A0A916D214-F1
#
_cell.length_a   1.000
_cell.length_b   1.000
_cell.length_c   1.000
_cell.angle_alpha   90.00
_cell.angle_beta   90.00
_cell.angle_gamma   90.00
#
_symmetry.space_group_name_H-M   'P 1'
#
loop_
_entity.id
_entity.type
_entity.pdbx_description
1 polymer ?
#
loop_
_entity_poly.entity_id
_entity_poly.type
_entity_poly.pdbx_seq_one_letter_code
_entity_poly.pdbx_strand_id
1 'polypeptide(L)'
;MTPIRPLLLLAAASVLLAQGCATSKHDVAKAEAGQVSVCTKCYDQIRKARSTGGPRGGLATNRTITTHMCEDCKDEMTIYEKDGVLKVRCATCAPEGVDCDRCVPKTAAK
;
A
#
# COMPACT_ATOMS: atom_id res chain seq x y z
N MET A 1 -33.38 -19.78 -56.31
CA MET A 1 -31.97 -20.21 -56.25
C MET A 1 -31.10 -18.96 -56.38
N THR A 2 -30.34 -18.65 -55.33
CA THR A 2 -29.26 -17.65 -55.26
C THR A 2 -28.14 -17.96 -56.28
N PRO A 3 -27.31 -17.00 -56.75
CA PRO A 3 -26.40 -16.29 -55.86
C PRO A 3 -26.10 -14.80 -56.12
N ILE A 4 -25.82 -14.18 -54.98
CA ILE A 4 -25.32 -12.86 -54.66
C ILE A 4 -23.85 -12.71 -55.10
N ARG A 5 -23.49 -11.53 -55.61
CA ARG A 5 -22.11 -11.02 -55.79
C ARG A 5 -22.19 -9.48 -55.91
N PRO A 6 -21.10 -8.71 -55.71
CA PRO A 6 -20.12 -8.70 -54.62
C PRO A 6 -19.81 -7.25 -54.14
N LEU A 7 -19.46 -7.01 -52.88
CA LEU A 7 -18.75 -5.76 -52.48
C LEU A 7 -18.00 -6.06 -51.17
N LEU A 8 -16.74 -6.49 -51.22
CA LEU A 8 -15.53 -5.66 -51.10
C LEU A 8 -15.50 -4.77 -49.83
N LEU A 9 -14.43 -5.01 -49.04
CA LEU A 9 -13.76 -4.12 -48.09
C LEU A 9 -14.36 -3.95 -46.68
N LEU A 10 -13.84 -4.72 -45.72
CA LEU A 10 -13.37 -4.11 -44.47
C LEU A 10 -11.95 -4.61 -44.17
N ALA A 11 -11.02 -3.71 -44.49
CA ALA A 11 -9.61 -3.83 -44.22
C ALA A 11 -9.32 -3.81 -42.71
N ALA A 12 -8.29 -4.55 -42.35
CA ALA A 12 -7.67 -4.58 -41.04
C ALA A 12 -7.33 -3.18 -40.52
N ALA A 13 -7.79 -2.86 -39.31
CA ALA A 13 -7.26 -1.75 -38.53
C ALA A 13 -7.52 -2.00 -37.04
N SER A 14 -6.66 -2.79 -36.40
CA SER A 14 -6.48 -2.74 -34.95
C SER A 14 -5.00 -2.61 -34.65
N VAL A 15 -4.49 -1.45 -35.06
CA VAL A 15 -3.21 -0.89 -34.68
C VAL A 15 -3.25 -0.52 -33.20
N LEU A 16 -2.24 -1.01 -32.48
CA LEU A 16 -1.63 -0.44 -31.29
C LEU A 16 -2.55 0.11 -30.19
N LEU A 17 -2.70 -0.69 -29.14
CA LEU A 17 -2.62 -0.17 -27.78
C LEU A 17 -1.64 -1.02 -26.99
N ALA A 18 -0.35 -0.82 -27.30
CA ALA A 18 0.71 -0.99 -26.32
C ALA A 18 0.49 0.09 -25.24
N GLN A 19 -0.52 -0.10 -24.38
CA GLN A 19 -0.58 0.58 -23.10
C GLN A 19 0.51 -0.07 -22.25
N GLY A 20 1.74 0.39 -22.47
CA GLY A 20 2.80 0.17 -21.52
C GLY A 20 2.27 0.57 -20.15
N CYS A 21 2.40 -0.33 -19.19
CA CYS A 21 2.18 -0.03 -17.78
C CYS A 21 3.06 1.18 -17.46
N ALA A 22 2.48 2.37 -17.53
CA ALA A 22 3.10 3.56 -16.98
C ALA A 22 3.28 3.22 -15.51
N THR A 23 4.53 2.95 -15.15
CA THR A 23 4.95 2.85 -13.76
C THR A 23 4.56 4.18 -13.14
N SER A 24 3.42 4.17 -12.45
CA SER A 24 2.96 5.27 -11.63
C SER A 24 4.06 5.47 -10.60
N LYS A 25 4.97 6.41 -10.89
CA LYS A 25 5.79 7.00 -9.84
C LYS A 25 4.78 7.68 -8.94
N HIS A 26 4.40 6.98 -7.88
CA HIS A 26 3.57 7.56 -6.84
C HIS A 26 4.39 8.71 -6.27
N ASP A 27 4.10 9.93 -6.75
CA ASP A 27 4.57 11.15 -6.11
C ASP A 27 4.20 11.04 -4.64
N VAL A 28 5.23 10.97 -3.79
CA VAL A 28 5.05 10.87 -2.35
C VAL A 28 4.53 12.24 -1.91
N ALA A 29 3.21 12.33 -1.74
CA ALA A 29 2.55 13.54 -1.28
C ALA A 29 3.24 14.06 -0.01
N LYS A 30 3.39 15.39 0.07
CA LYS A 30 3.96 16.06 1.24
C LYS A 30 3.17 15.65 2.48
N ALA A 31 3.90 15.35 3.56
CA ALA A 31 3.28 14.83 4.75
C ALA A 31 2.28 15.82 5.37
N GLU A 32 1.01 15.41 5.48
CA GLU A 32 -0.05 16.21 6.11
C GLU A 32 0.14 16.30 7.63
N ALA A 33 -0.55 17.24 8.28
CA ALA A 33 -0.48 17.45 9.71
C ALA A 33 -0.80 16.16 10.49
N GLY A 34 0.19 15.71 11.27
CA GLY A 34 0.12 14.51 12.09
C GLY A 34 0.38 13.19 11.35
N GLN A 35 1.05 13.23 10.20
CA GLN A 35 1.76 12.06 9.70
C GLN A 35 3.03 11.79 10.53
N VAL A 36 3.39 10.51 10.68
CA VAL A 36 4.53 10.06 11.47
C VAL A 36 5.57 9.45 10.55
N SER A 37 6.79 10.00 10.58
CA SER A 37 7.89 9.49 9.76
C SER A 37 8.53 8.27 10.41
N VAL A 38 8.44 7.11 9.77
CA VAL A 38 9.02 5.84 10.24
C VAL A 38 10.20 5.43 9.36
N CYS A 39 11.10 4.57 9.86
CA CYS A 39 12.17 4.02 9.01
C CYS A 39 11.58 3.12 7.90
N THR A 40 12.38 2.85 6.87
CA THR A 40 11.95 2.06 5.71
C THR A 40 11.49 0.66 6.13
N LYS A 41 12.22 -0.02 7.03
CA LYS A 41 11.84 -1.36 7.49
C LYS A 41 10.53 -1.38 8.27
N CYS A 42 10.30 -0.40 9.15
CA CYS A 42 9.01 -0.26 9.82
C CYS A 42 7.89 0.03 8.81
N TYR A 43 8.13 0.90 7.83
CA TYR A 43 7.15 1.22 6.79
C TYR A 43 6.75 -0.01 5.97
N ASP A 44 7.72 -0.85 5.57
CA ASP A 44 7.46 -2.06 4.79
C ASP A 44 6.60 -3.07 5.57
N GLN A 45 6.87 -3.23 6.86
CA GLN A 45 6.08 -4.11 7.73
C GLN A 45 4.65 -3.57 7.92
N ILE A 46 4.49 -2.26 8.06
CA ILE A 46 3.17 -1.61 8.08
C ILE A 46 2.43 -1.89 6.76
N ARG A 47 3.08 -1.70 5.61
CA ARG A 47 2.46 -1.98 4.30
C ARG A 47 2.04 -3.45 4.17
N LYS A 48 2.87 -4.38 4.64
CA LYS A 48 2.56 -5.82 4.65
C LYS A 48 1.38 -6.12 5.58
N ALA A 49 1.31 -5.50 6.75
CA ALA A 49 0.19 -5.67 7.67
C ALA A 49 -1.11 -5.11 7.07
N ARG A 50 -1.06 -3.98 6.36
CA ARG A 50 -2.25 -3.44 5.66
C ARG A 50 -2.72 -4.35 4.52
N SER A 51 -1.80 -4.93 3.75
CA SER A 51 -2.17 -5.82 2.63
C SER A 51 -2.70 -7.18 3.09
N THR A 52 -2.21 -7.70 4.22
CA THR A 52 -2.61 -9.02 4.76
C THR A 52 -3.73 -8.95 5.80
N GLY A 53 -3.87 -7.79 6.46
CA GLY A 53 -4.74 -7.52 7.60
C GLY A 53 -5.85 -6.50 7.32
N GLY A 54 -6.08 -6.11 6.05
CA GLY A 54 -7.21 -5.26 5.68
C GLY A 54 -8.53 -5.79 6.26
N PRO A 55 -9.51 -4.90 6.55
CA PRO A 55 -10.71 -5.23 7.30
C PRO A 55 -11.45 -6.38 6.62
N ARG A 56 -11.27 -7.59 7.17
CA ARG A 56 -12.06 -8.76 6.80
C ARG A 56 -13.43 -8.49 7.39
N GLY A 57 -14.34 -7.94 6.58
CA GLY A 57 -15.67 -7.45 6.96
C GLY A 57 -16.28 -8.24 8.13
N GLY A 58 -16.09 -7.69 9.33
CA GLY A 58 -16.31 -8.36 10.59
C GLY A 58 -15.96 -7.42 11.74
N LEU A 59 -16.51 -7.71 12.93
CA LEU A 59 -16.44 -6.90 14.15
C LEU A 59 -15.07 -6.21 14.35
N ALA A 60 -15.10 -4.96 14.83
CA ALA A 60 -13.91 -4.30 15.34
C ALA A 60 -13.25 -5.17 16.42
N THR A 61 -11.99 -5.59 16.21
CA THR A 61 -11.26 -6.41 17.17
C THR A 61 -10.06 -5.68 17.75
N ASN A 62 -9.68 -6.11 18.97
CA ASN A 62 -8.47 -5.67 19.64
C ASN A 62 -7.50 -6.85 19.68
N ARG A 63 -6.40 -6.78 18.91
CA ARG A 63 -5.42 -7.88 18.85
C ARG A 63 -4.05 -7.42 18.37
N THR A 64 -3.01 -8.11 18.80
CA THR A 64 -1.67 -7.94 18.22
C THR A 64 -1.56 -8.70 16.90
N ILE A 65 -1.09 -8.04 15.84
CA ILE A 65 -0.91 -8.64 14.52
C ILE A 65 0.50 -9.23 14.40
N THR A 66 1.52 -8.47 14.79
CA THR A 66 2.91 -8.93 14.80
C THR A 66 3.74 -8.09 15.76
N THR A 67 4.72 -8.74 16.38
CA THR A 67 5.78 -8.09 17.14
C THR A 67 7.12 -8.65 16.68
N HIS A 68 8.08 -7.78 16.36
CA HIS A 68 9.43 -8.17 15.98
C HIS A 68 10.42 -7.04 16.24
N MET A 69 11.70 -7.36 16.30
CA MET A 69 12.76 -6.34 16.39
C MET A 69 12.98 -5.72 15.01
N CYS A 70 12.89 -4.40 14.93
CA CYS A 70 13.17 -3.68 13.69
C CYS A 70 14.69 -3.59 13.45
N GLU A 71 15.13 -3.96 12.26
CA GLU A 71 16.56 -3.96 11.90
C GLU A 71 17.17 -2.56 11.86
N ASP A 72 16.39 -1.54 11.50
CA ASP A 72 16.86 -0.14 11.40
C ASP A 72 16.84 0.56 12.76
N CYS A 73 15.76 0.35 13.52
CA CYS A 73 15.55 0.99 14.82
C CYS A 73 16.28 0.27 15.96
N LYS A 74 16.59 -1.02 15.80
CA LYS A 74 17.11 -1.92 16.84
C LYS A 74 16.20 -2.07 18.07
N ASP A 75 14.97 -1.61 17.95
CA ASP A 75 13.93 -1.66 18.97
C ASP A 75 12.76 -2.56 18.54
N GLU A 76 11.97 -2.96 19.53
CA GLU A 76 10.73 -3.70 19.29
C GLU A 76 9.74 -2.83 18.51
N MET A 77 9.21 -3.42 17.44
CA MET A 77 8.10 -2.89 16.67
C MET A 77 6.90 -3.83 16.83
N THR A 78 5.75 -3.27 17.16
CA THR A 78 4.48 -4.00 17.23
C THR A 78 3.46 -3.35 16.32
N ILE A 79 2.79 -4.15 15.51
CA ILE A 79 1.59 -3.76 14.77
C ILE A 79 0.42 -4.46 15.44
N TYR A 80 -0.63 -3.72 15.74
CA TYR A 80 -1.81 -4.21 16.43
C TYR A 80 -3.07 -3.56 15.88
N GLU A 81 -4.20 -4.22 16.07
CA GLU A 81 -5.52 -3.71 15.77
C GLU A 81 -6.13 -3.22 17.07
N LYS A 82 -6.67 -2.00 17.06
CA LYS A 82 -7.46 -1.45 18.16
C LYS A 82 -8.72 -0.81 17.58
N ASP A 83 -9.87 -1.26 18.03
CA ASP A 83 -11.19 -0.83 17.58
C ASP A 83 -11.34 -0.95 16.04
N GLY A 84 -10.77 -2.00 15.46
CA GLY A 84 -10.78 -2.24 14.01
C GLY A 84 -9.79 -1.40 13.21
N VAL A 85 -9.00 -0.54 13.86
CA VAL A 85 -7.97 0.30 13.22
C VAL A 85 -6.59 -0.31 13.44
N LEU A 86 -5.84 -0.48 12.36
CA LEU A 86 -4.44 -0.89 12.45
C LEU A 86 -3.59 0.26 12.99
N LYS A 87 -2.89 -0.03 14.07
CA LYS A 87 -1.96 0.86 14.76
C LYS A 87 -0.58 0.23 14.83
N VAL A 88 0.42 1.08 14.99
CA VAL A 88 1.82 0.67 15.15
C VAL A 88 2.42 1.36 16.37
N ARG A 89 3.35 0.67 17.00
CA ARG A 89 4.29 1.23 17.98
C ARG A 89 5.70 0.74 17.67
N CYS A 90 6.67 1.64 17.80
CA CYS A 90 8.09 1.35 17.76
C CYS A 90 8.77 2.41 18.63
N ALA A 91 9.53 1.98 19.65
CA ALA A 91 10.10 2.87 20.65
C ALA A 91 10.88 4.06 20.06
N THR A 92 11.51 3.87 18.90
CA THR A 92 12.32 4.91 18.24
C THR A 92 11.55 5.82 17.27
N CYS A 93 10.63 5.27 16.47
CA CYS A 93 10.12 5.97 15.29
C CYS A 93 8.60 6.10 15.19
N ALA A 94 7.85 5.40 16.05
CA ALA A 94 6.40 5.49 16.08
C ALA A 94 5.91 5.41 17.54
N PRO A 95 5.47 6.54 18.13
CA PRO A 95 4.84 6.52 19.45
C PRO A 95 3.68 5.52 19.52
N GLU A 96 3.29 5.14 20.73
CA GLU A 96 2.12 4.29 20.90
C GLU A 96 0.85 4.99 20.40
N GLY A 97 -0.01 4.23 19.72
CA GLY A 97 -1.34 4.69 19.29
C GLY A 97 -1.38 5.26 17.88
N VAL A 98 -0.25 5.34 17.18
CA VAL A 98 -0.14 5.86 15.81
C VAL A 98 -0.89 4.94 14.85
N ASP A 99 -1.83 5.52 14.10
CA ASP A 99 -2.53 4.81 13.04
C ASP A 99 -1.54 4.46 11.93
N CYS A 100 -1.56 3.20 11.50
CA CYS A 100 -0.72 2.72 10.43
C CYS A 100 -0.84 3.63 9.20
N ASP A 101 -2.05 4.10 8.86
CA ASP A 101 -2.34 4.97 7.71
C ASP A 101 -1.66 6.33 7.73
N ARG A 102 -1.24 6.80 8.90
CA ARG A 102 -0.54 8.07 9.07
C ARG A 102 0.97 7.92 8.99
N CYS A 103 1.48 6.69 8.93
CA CYS A 103 2.92 6.46 8.80
C CYS A 103 3.37 6.72 7.37
N VAL A 104 4.44 7.48 7.23
CA VAL A 104 5.15 7.71 5.97
C VAL A 104 6.61 7.29 6.10
N PRO A 105 7.23 6.79 5.03
CA PRO A 105 8.65 6.48 5.08
C PRO A 105 9.42 7.79 5.25
N LYS A 106 10.43 7.79 6.14
CA LYS A 106 11.45 8.83 6.12
C LYS A 106 12.04 8.82 4.71
N THR A 107 11.88 9.92 3.96
CA THR A 107 12.56 10.07 2.68
C THR A 107 14.03 9.78 2.91
N ALA A 108 14.57 8.77 2.21
CA ALA A 108 16.00 8.52 2.22
C ALA A 108 16.67 9.84 1.87
N ALA A 109 17.39 10.43 2.82
CA ALA A 109 18.27 11.55 2.54
C ALA A 109 19.21 11.05 1.44
N LYS A 110 19.05 11.63 0.26
CA LYS A 110 19.84 11.30 -0.91
C LYS A 110 21.20 11.98 -0.80
#